data_AF-A0AAU2TB76-F1
#
_entry.id   AF-A0AAU2TB76-F1
#
_cell.length_a   1.000
_cell.length_b   1.000
_cell.length_c   1.000
_cell.angle_alpha   90.00
_cell.angle_beta   90.00
_cell.angle_gamma   90.00
#
_symmetry.space_group_name_H-M   'P 1'
#
loop_
_entity.id
_entity.type
_entity.pdbx_description
1 polymer ?
#
loop_
_entity_poly.entity_id
_entity_poly.type
_entity_poly.pdbx_seq_one_letter_code
_entity_poly.pdbx_strand_id
1 'polypeptide(L)'
;MAEEEHNEADQPSFLSCTAEVARLLDLGSLADVPEARRARHLAHAARKPLLERACLPEELFAPLMAAAVYDPDPSFCRWFVEPAVYAFGRRRVMIALLGYLQTGTDAEQAGAKRAWYCAHVPLHADRSPAYAPGGSRNPALDEYRDVADEWRDKPSSLKPSSDGPLRDGSPPSTARASSTT
;
A
#
# COMPACT_ATOMS: atom_id res chain seq x y z
N MET A 1 17.88 -11.75 37.63
CA MET A 1 16.58 -12.17 37.09
C MET A 1 15.75 -10.92 36.87
N ALA A 2 15.66 -10.51 35.62
CA ALA A 2 14.64 -9.61 35.11
C ALA A 2 14.64 -9.90 33.61
N GLU A 3 13.91 -10.95 33.23
CA GLU A 3 13.56 -11.20 31.84
C GLU A 3 12.55 -10.11 31.49
N GLU A 4 13.00 -9.11 30.74
CA GLU A 4 12.10 -8.17 30.10
C GLU A 4 11.36 -8.93 29.00
N GLU A 5 10.17 -9.45 29.34
CA GLU A 5 9.15 -9.80 28.36
C GLU A 5 8.85 -8.54 27.53
N HIS A 6 9.55 -8.39 26.42
CA HIS A 6 9.14 -7.51 25.33
C HIS A 6 7.79 -8.02 24.84
N ASN A 7 6.74 -7.34 25.25
CA ASN A 7 5.37 -7.62 24.85
C ASN A 7 5.25 -7.41 23.33
N GLU A 8 5.32 -8.51 22.58
CA GLU A 8 5.19 -8.58 21.11
C GLU A 8 3.77 -8.23 20.61
N ALA A 9 2.90 -7.70 21.49
CA ALA A 9 1.46 -7.52 21.29
C ALA A 9 1.04 -6.14 20.72
N ASP A 10 1.95 -5.19 20.52
CA ASP A 10 1.59 -3.81 20.10
C ASP A 10 1.93 -3.50 18.64
N GLN A 11 2.16 -4.50 17.79
CA GLN A 11 2.31 -4.24 16.36
C GLN A 11 0.94 -3.90 15.72
N PRO A 12 0.84 -2.78 14.98
CA PRO A 12 -0.37 -2.46 14.25
C PRO A 12 -0.74 -3.58 13.27
N SER A 13 -1.96 -4.12 13.40
CA SER A 13 -2.52 -5.04 12.41
C SER A 13 -3.17 -4.26 11.27
N PHE A 14 -3.29 -4.89 10.09
CA PHE A 14 -4.03 -4.31 8.96
C PHE A 14 -5.44 -3.84 9.35
N LEU A 15 -6.14 -4.63 10.18
CA LEU A 15 -7.46 -4.28 10.69
C LEU A 15 -7.42 -3.00 11.53
N SER A 16 -6.46 -2.88 12.46
CA SER A 16 -6.32 -1.68 13.30
C SER A 16 -6.01 -0.43 12.47
N CYS A 17 -5.10 -0.53 11.50
CA CYS A 17 -4.77 0.59 10.61
C CYS A 17 -5.98 1.03 9.78
N THR A 18 -6.72 0.07 9.22
CA THR A 18 -7.89 0.38 8.38
C THR A 18 -9.06 0.92 9.20
N ALA A 19 -9.25 0.42 10.42
CA ALA A 19 -10.25 0.95 11.36
C ALA A 19 -9.95 2.40 11.73
N GLU A 20 -8.69 2.76 11.93
CA GLU A 20 -8.29 4.14 12.21
C GLU A 20 -8.57 5.07 11.02
N VAL A 21 -8.25 4.65 9.80
CA VAL A 21 -8.63 5.39 8.58
C VAL A 21 -10.15 5.58 8.51
N ALA A 22 -10.93 4.52 8.74
CA ALA A 22 -12.38 4.60 8.71
C ALA A 22 -12.93 5.55 9.78
N ARG A 23 -12.39 5.51 11.00
CA ARG A 23 -12.76 6.40 12.10
C ARG A 23 -12.51 7.87 11.75
N LEU A 24 -11.36 8.19 11.18
CA LEU A 24 -11.01 9.56 10.76
C LEU A 24 -11.86 10.05 9.57
N LEU A 25 -12.42 9.14 8.79
CA LEU A 25 -13.35 9.46 7.70
C LEU A 25 -14.82 9.48 8.15
N ASP A 26 -15.10 9.22 9.43
CA ASP A 26 -16.44 9.04 10.00
C ASP A 26 -17.28 7.97 9.28
N LEU A 27 -16.61 6.88 8.87
CA LEU A 27 -17.24 5.70 8.31
C LEU A 27 -17.61 4.80 9.48
N GLY A 28 -18.90 4.82 9.86
CA GLY A 28 -19.43 4.18 11.05
C GLY A 28 -18.99 2.72 11.30
N SER A 29 -19.22 2.24 12.52
CA SER A 29 -18.80 0.91 12.96
C SER A 29 -19.45 -0.22 12.14
N LEU A 30 -18.63 -1.15 11.64
CA LEU A 30 -19.08 -2.36 10.93
C LEU A 30 -19.23 -3.54 11.90
N ALA A 31 -20.00 -3.34 12.98
CA ALA A 31 -20.22 -4.36 14.01
C ALA A 31 -20.77 -5.68 13.42
N ASP A 32 -21.57 -5.60 12.35
CA ASP A 32 -22.23 -6.74 11.71
C ASP A 32 -21.37 -7.49 10.67
N VAL A 33 -20.15 -7.02 10.39
CA VAL A 33 -19.24 -7.69 9.44
C VAL A 33 -18.35 -8.70 10.18
N PRO A 34 -18.23 -9.95 9.68
CA PRO A 34 -17.30 -10.93 10.23
C PRO A 34 -15.88 -10.37 10.30
N GLU A 35 -15.18 -10.59 11.41
CA GLU A 35 -13.85 -10.03 11.69
C GLU A 35 -12.85 -10.29 10.57
N ALA A 36 -12.82 -11.53 10.04
CA ALA A 36 -11.97 -11.93 8.93
C ALA A 36 -12.16 -11.11 7.64
N ARG A 37 -13.32 -10.45 7.47
CA ARG A 37 -13.64 -9.60 6.31
C ARG A 37 -13.72 -8.12 6.66
N ARG A 38 -13.63 -7.75 7.93
CA ARG A 38 -13.87 -6.38 8.42
C ARG A 38 -12.86 -5.40 7.83
N ALA A 39 -11.57 -5.74 7.87
CA ALA A 39 -10.53 -4.88 7.32
C ALA A 39 -10.75 -4.59 5.82
N ARG A 40 -11.07 -5.62 5.03
CA ARG A 40 -11.31 -5.44 3.59
C ARG A 40 -12.59 -4.64 3.30
N HIS A 41 -13.64 -4.80 4.10
CA HIS A 41 -14.85 -3.98 3.98
C HIS A 41 -14.56 -2.51 4.30
N LEU A 42 -13.85 -2.22 5.38
CA LEU A 42 -13.46 -0.85 5.74
C LEU A 42 -12.57 -0.23 4.64
N ALA A 43 -11.59 -0.98 4.12
CA ALA A 43 -10.72 -0.53 3.04
C ALA A 43 -11.53 -0.16 1.79
N HIS A 44 -12.49 -1.01 1.42
CA HIS A 44 -13.38 -0.75 0.29
C HIS A 44 -14.26 0.49 0.52
N ALA A 45 -14.84 0.62 1.72
CA ALA A 45 -15.68 1.75 2.08
C ALA A 45 -14.90 3.08 2.12
N ALA A 46 -13.64 3.07 2.57
CA ALA A 46 -12.78 4.24 2.65
C ALA A 46 -12.31 4.76 1.28
N ARG A 47 -12.17 3.87 0.30
CA ARG A 47 -11.53 4.20 -0.99
C ARG A 47 -12.18 5.39 -1.71
N LYS A 48 -13.52 5.37 -1.85
CA LYS A 48 -14.24 6.43 -2.57
C LYS A 48 -14.15 7.79 -1.83
N PRO A 49 -14.49 7.88 -0.53
CA PRO A 49 -14.34 9.12 0.25
C PRO A 49 -12.92 9.71 0.29
N LEU A 50 -11.89 8.87 0.16
CA LEU A 50 -10.50 9.33 0.10
C LEU A 50 -10.17 9.98 -1.24
N LEU A 51 -10.68 9.45 -2.36
CA LEU A 51 -10.40 9.93 -3.71
C LEU A 51 -11.25 11.15 -4.11
N GLU A 52 -12.46 11.27 -3.56
CA GLU A 52 -13.38 12.39 -3.85
C GLU A 52 -12.97 13.71 -3.17
N ARG A 53 -11.96 13.69 -2.31
CA ARG A 53 -11.46 14.88 -1.62
C ARG A 53 -10.21 15.44 -2.32
N ALA A 54 -10.20 16.76 -2.54
CA ALA A 54 -9.03 17.46 -3.08
C ALA A 54 -7.87 17.53 -2.07
N CYS A 55 -8.20 17.58 -0.77
CA CYS A 55 -7.26 17.56 0.33
C CYS A 55 -7.78 16.62 1.43
N LEU A 56 -6.85 15.99 2.14
CA LEU A 56 -7.16 15.17 3.30
C LEU A 56 -6.59 15.83 4.56
N PRO A 57 -7.28 15.70 5.71
CA PRO A 57 -6.70 16.01 7.01
C PRO A 57 -5.32 15.40 7.20
N GLU A 58 -4.42 16.15 7.82
CA GLU A 58 -3.03 15.74 8.05
C GLU A 58 -2.94 14.45 8.90
N GLU A 59 -3.90 14.28 9.79
CA GLU A 59 -4.04 13.13 10.69
C GLU A 59 -4.28 11.81 9.94
N LEU A 60 -4.75 11.87 8.68
CA LEU A 60 -4.94 10.67 7.85
C LEU A 60 -3.63 10.16 7.24
N PHE A 61 -2.56 10.97 7.20
CA PHE A 61 -1.34 10.56 6.50
C PHE A 61 -0.74 9.29 7.10
N ALA A 62 -0.46 9.28 8.41
CA ALA A 62 0.17 8.14 9.06
C ALA A 62 -0.72 6.87 9.02
N PRO A 63 -2.04 6.91 9.34
CA PRO A 63 -2.92 5.76 9.20
C PRO A 63 -3.02 5.22 7.77
N LEU A 64 -3.00 6.08 6.74
CA LEU A 64 -2.99 5.63 5.34
C LEU A 64 -1.69 4.91 5.00
N MET A 65 -0.55 5.43 5.44
CA MET A 65 0.75 4.79 5.22
C MET A 65 0.82 3.43 5.94
N ALA A 66 0.39 3.37 7.20
CA ALA A 66 0.33 2.13 7.96
C ALA A 66 -0.61 1.11 7.30
N ALA A 67 -1.82 1.51 6.89
CA ALA A 67 -2.77 0.62 6.21
C ALA A 67 -2.20 0.08 4.88
N ALA A 68 -1.47 0.90 4.13
CA ALA A 68 -0.78 0.46 2.92
C ALA A 68 0.33 -0.58 3.19
N VAL A 69 1.15 -0.35 4.22
CA VAL A 69 2.28 -1.21 4.58
C VAL A 69 1.80 -2.55 5.14
N TYR A 70 0.81 -2.52 6.04
CA TYR A 70 0.31 -3.73 6.68
C TYR A 70 -0.72 -4.51 5.84
N ASP A 71 -1.15 -4.04 4.65
CA ASP A 71 -2.08 -4.80 3.80
C ASP A 71 -1.42 -6.12 3.36
N PRO A 72 -2.02 -7.28 3.70
CA PRO A 72 -1.48 -8.58 3.33
C PRO A 72 -1.60 -8.86 1.82
N ASP A 73 -2.43 -8.12 1.09
CA ASP A 73 -2.64 -8.32 -0.35
C ASP A 73 -1.87 -7.28 -1.19
N PRO A 74 -0.90 -7.70 -2.03
CA PRO A 74 -0.13 -6.81 -2.90
C PRO A 74 -1.00 -5.96 -3.84
N SER A 75 -2.17 -6.44 -4.24
CA SER A 75 -3.01 -5.76 -5.23
C SER A 75 -3.81 -4.61 -4.63
N PHE A 76 -4.06 -4.65 -3.32
CA PHE A 76 -4.99 -3.73 -2.66
C PHE A 76 -4.33 -2.66 -1.79
N CYS A 77 -3.03 -2.77 -1.50
CA CYS A 77 -2.29 -1.68 -0.84
C CYS A 77 -2.42 -0.34 -1.61
N ARG A 78 -2.62 -0.41 -2.95
CA ARG A 78 -2.95 0.74 -3.81
C ARG A 78 -4.16 1.54 -3.31
N TRP A 79 -5.16 0.92 -2.68
CA TRP A 79 -6.35 1.63 -2.21
C TRP A 79 -6.05 2.70 -1.14
N PHE A 80 -4.90 2.62 -0.50
CA PHE A 80 -4.41 3.62 0.46
C PHE A 80 -3.28 4.47 -0.12
N VAL A 81 -2.36 3.87 -0.89
CA VAL A 81 -1.24 4.61 -1.50
C VAL A 81 -1.73 5.62 -2.52
N GLU A 82 -2.68 5.25 -3.39
CA GLU A 82 -3.19 6.14 -4.43
C GLU A 82 -3.81 7.42 -3.87
N PRO A 83 -4.78 7.38 -2.92
CA PRO A 83 -5.29 8.60 -2.31
C PRO A 83 -4.23 9.35 -1.50
N ALA A 84 -3.25 8.67 -0.88
CA ALA A 84 -2.17 9.35 -0.19
C ALA A 84 -1.28 10.16 -1.14
N VAL A 85 -0.99 9.62 -2.33
CA VAL A 85 -0.24 10.36 -3.37
C VAL A 85 -1.06 11.55 -3.86
N TYR A 86 -2.36 11.36 -4.13
CA TYR A 86 -3.23 12.46 -4.56
C TYR A 86 -3.31 13.61 -3.54
N ALA A 87 -3.45 13.30 -2.25
CA ALA A 87 -3.66 14.29 -1.22
C ALA A 87 -2.35 14.90 -0.68
N PHE A 88 -1.33 14.07 -0.42
CA PHE A 88 -0.12 14.49 0.28
C PHE A 88 1.11 14.58 -0.64
N GLY A 89 1.07 13.91 -1.78
CA GLY A 89 2.11 14.00 -2.81
C GLY A 89 3.06 12.83 -2.81
N ARG A 90 3.53 12.53 -4.02
CA ARG A 90 4.39 11.37 -4.24
C ARG A 90 5.67 11.44 -3.42
N ARG A 91 6.32 12.61 -3.35
CA ARG A 91 7.58 12.77 -2.61
C ARG A 91 7.43 12.37 -1.15
N ARG A 92 6.38 12.87 -0.50
CA ARG A 92 6.13 12.63 0.92
C ARG A 92 5.79 11.16 1.19
N VAL A 93 4.94 10.56 0.35
CA VAL A 93 4.61 9.12 0.41
C VAL A 93 5.88 8.28 0.28
N MET A 94 6.74 8.59 -0.69
CA MET A 94 7.97 7.82 -0.91
C MET A 94 8.97 7.98 0.24
N ILE A 95 9.10 9.16 0.85
CA ILE A 95 9.92 9.33 2.06
C ILE A 95 9.41 8.47 3.21
N ALA A 96 8.09 8.44 3.45
CA ALA A 96 7.51 7.61 4.49
C ALA A 96 7.77 6.12 4.24
N LEU A 97 7.58 5.65 3.00
CA LEU A 97 7.90 4.28 2.61
C LEU A 97 9.39 3.95 2.76
N LEU A 98 10.27 4.90 2.44
CA LEU A 98 11.71 4.73 2.62
C LEU A 98 12.06 4.56 4.10
N GLY A 99 11.39 5.29 5.00
CA GLY A 99 11.50 5.07 6.45
C GLY A 99 11.20 3.63 6.85
N TYR A 100 10.04 3.09 6.44
CA TYR A 100 9.69 1.69 6.69
C TYR A 100 10.71 0.70 6.10
N LEU A 101 11.27 1.01 4.92
CA LEU A 101 12.29 0.17 4.28
C LEU A 101 13.64 0.19 5.02
N GLN A 102 13.95 1.27 5.73
CA GLN A 102 15.22 1.46 6.43
C GLN A 102 15.18 0.97 7.87
N THR A 103 14.05 1.17 8.57
CA THR A 103 13.96 0.96 10.02
C THR A 103 12.86 -0.01 10.44
N GLY A 104 11.99 -0.43 9.51
CA GLY A 104 10.87 -1.31 9.80
C GLY A 104 11.32 -2.75 10.06
N THR A 105 10.42 -3.50 10.70
CA THR A 105 10.45 -4.97 10.79
C THR A 105 10.39 -5.63 9.41
N ASP A 106 10.71 -6.93 9.32
CA ASP A 106 10.64 -7.66 8.05
C ASP A 106 9.26 -7.58 7.39
N ALA A 107 8.19 -7.62 8.19
CA ALA A 107 6.82 -7.49 7.72
C ALA A 107 6.55 -6.09 7.14
N GLU A 108 6.98 -5.03 7.85
CA GLU A 108 6.85 -3.65 7.38
C GLU A 108 7.69 -3.38 6.14
N GLN A 109 8.93 -3.88 6.09
CA GLN A 109 9.77 -3.75 4.91
C GLN A 109 9.15 -4.46 3.71
N ALA A 110 8.63 -5.68 3.88
CA ALA A 110 7.94 -6.40 2.82
C ALA A 110 6.69 -5.64 2.34
N GLY A 111 5.92 -5.06 3.26
CA GLY A 111 4.78 -4.19 2.99
C GLY A 111 5.15 -2.93 2.21
N ALA A 112 6.16 -2.21 2.70
CA ALA A 112 6.65 -0.99 2.10
C ALA A 112 7.21 -1.22 0.69
N LYS A 113 7.85 -2.38 0.41
CA LYS A 113 8.27 -2.75 -0.95
C LYS A 113 7.07 -2.84 -1.91
N ARG A 114 5.96 -3.45 -1.48
CA ARG A 114 4.73 -3.54 -2.28
C ARG A 114 4.12 -2.15 -2.51
N ALA A 115 3.98 -1.38 -1.44
CA ALA A 115 3.44 -0.02 -1.49
C ALA A 115 4.29 0.93 -2.35
N TRP A 116 5.62 0.76 -2.35
CA TRP A 116 6.56 1.53 -3.18
C TRP A 116 6.27 1.37 -4.68
N TYR A 117 5.96 0.15 -5.12
CA TYR A 117 5.54 -0.08 -6.50
C TYR A 117 4.23 0.65 -6.82
N CYS A 118 3.24 0.60 -5.92
CA CYS A 118 1.99 1.34 -6.08
C CYS A 118 2.20 2.86 -6.06
N ALA A 119 3.21 3.37 -5.35
CA ALA A 119 3.54 4.79 -5.30
C ALA A 119 4.12 5.33 -6.61
N HIS A 120 4.35 4.49 -7.64
CA HIS A 120 4.79 4.92 -8.97
C HIS A 120 3.65 5.03 -9.99
N VAL A 121 2.40 4.71 -9.63
CA VAL A 121 1.30 4.74 -10.60
C VAL A 121 1.10 6.17 -11.17
N PRO A 122 0.74 6.30 -12.47
CA PRO A 122 0.35 7.57 -13.05
C PRO A 122 -0.83 8.19 -12.31
N LEU A 123 -0.80 9.52 -12.14
CA LEU A 123 -1.91 10.28 -11.59
C LEU A 123 -2.77 10.80 -12.73
N HIS A 124 -4.08 10.78 -12.53
CA HIS A 124 -5.05 11.14 -13.55
C HIS A 124 -6.03 12.19 -13.01
N ALA A 125 -6.33 13.18 -13.85
CA ALA A 125 -7.21 14.30 -13.52
C ALA A 125 -8.66 13.89 -13.19
N ASP A 126 -9.11 12.75 -13.72
CA ASP A 126 -10.46 12.20 -13.52
C ASP A 126 -10.60 11.42 -12.20
N ARG A 127 -9.49 11.16 -11.49
CA ARG A 127 -9.47 10.34 -10.26
C ARG A 127 -9.51 11.12 -8.97
N SER A 128 -9.11 12.39 -8.99
CA SER A 128 -9.12 13.27 -7.82
C SER A 128 -9.36 14.72 -8.23
N PRO A 129 -10.22 15.47 -7.53
CA PRO A 129 -10.40 16.90 -7.79
C PRO A 129 -9.11 17.73 -7.67
N ALA A 130 -8.11 17.24 -6.93
CA ALA A 130 -6.81 17.92 -6.81
C ALA A 130 -6.07 18.07 -8.15
N TYR A 131 -6.30 17.14 -9.09
CA TYR A 131 -5.64 17.09 -10.40
C TYR A 131 -6.58 17.49 -11.55
N ALA A 132 -7.83 17.82 -11.25
CA ALA A 132 -8.78 18.32 -12.24
C ALA A 132 -8.32 19.70 -12.79
N PRO A 133 -8.77 20.11 -13.99
CA PRO A 133 -8.55 21.46 -14.47
C PRO A 133 -9.05 22.50 -13.46
N GLY A 134 -8.17 23.40 -13.01
CA GLY A 134 -8.47 24.37 -11.94
C GLY A 134 -8.16 23.87 -10.51
N GLY A 135 -7.62 22.65 -10.36
CA GLY A 135 -7.10 22.14 -9.10
C GLY A 135 -5.88 22.92 -8.62
N SER A 136 -5.69 22.99 -7.30
CA SER A 136 -4.65 23.80 -6.64
C SER A 136 -3.36 23.03 -6.33
N ARG A 137 -3.11 21.89 -6.99
CA ARG A 137 -1.99 21.00 -6.65
C ARG A 137 -0.66 21.58 -7.11
N ASN A 138 0.29 21.68 -6.17
CA ASN A 138 1.67 22.06 -6.48
C ASN A 138 2.43 20.87 -7.11
N PRO A 139 2.93 20.98 -8.36
CA PRO A 139 3.67 19.91 -9.03
C PRO A 139 4.95 19.47 -8.30
N ALA A 140 5.59 20.37 -7.53
CA ALA A 140 6.81 20.07 -6.78
C ALA A 140 6.61 18.96 -5.73
N LEU A 141 5.37 18.74 -5.28
CA LEU A 141 5.05 17.66 -4.33
C LEU A 141 5.11 16.27 -4.98
N ASP A 142 5.09 16.21 -6.31
CA ASP A 142 5.18 14.98 -7.09
C ASP A 142 6.58 14.76 -7.65
N GLU A 143 7.54 15.66 -7.44
CA GLU A 143 8.95 15.43 -7.75
C GLU A 143 9.57 14.49 -6.72
N TYR A 144 10.10 13.35 -7.15
CA TYR A 144 10.55 12.27 -6.25
C TYR A 144 11.87 11.62 -6.68
N ARG A 145 12.54 12.17 -7.70
CA ARG A 145 13.73 11.54 -8.31
C ARG A 145 14.84 11.35 -7.30
N ASP A 146 15.07 12.35 -6.45
CA ASP A 146 16.02 12.30 -5.33
C ASP A 146 15.75 11.11 -4.39
N VAL A 147 14.49 10.92 -3.99
CA VAL A 147 14.07 9.83 -3.10
C VAL A 147 14.20 8.47 -3.80
N ALA A 148 13.90 8.40 -5.10
CA ALA A 148 14.07 7.18 -5.89
C ALA A 148 15.53 6.80 -6.09
N ASP A 149 16.43 7.78 -6.24
CA ASP A 149 17.86 7.56 -6.37
C ASP A 149 18.45 7.09 -5.04
N GLU A 150 18.04 7.67 -3.90
CA GLU A 150 18.44 7.18 -2.57
C GLU A 150 18.06 5.70 -2.38
N TRP A 151 16.86 5.30 -2.81
CA TRP A 151 16.45 3.90 -2.80
C TRP A 151 17.29 3.03 -3.74
N ARG A 152 17.62 3.54 -4.93
CA ARG A 152 18.44 2.84 -5.92
C ARG A 152 19.87 2.61 -5.44
N ASP A 153 20.39 3.43 -4.55
CA ASP A 153 21.76 3.27 -4.04
C ASP A 153 21.86 2.28 -2.86
N LYS A 154 20.73 1.78 -2.34
CA LYS A 154 20.72 0.76 -1.27
C LYS A 154 21.18 -0.63 -1.78
N PRO A 155 21.82 -1.44 -0.92
CA PRO A 155 22.27 -2.79 -1.27
C PRO A 155 21.11 -3.69 -1.72
N SER A 156 21.41 -4.64 -2.62
CA SER A 156 20.43 -5.53 -3.26
C SER A 156 19.62 -6.37 -2.27
N SER A 157 20.14 -6.64 -1.07
CA SER A 157 19.44 -7.34 0.01
C SER A 157 18.17 -6.63 0.50
N LEU A 158 18.07 -5.31 0.30
CA LEU A 158 16.89 -4.53 0.63
C LEU A 158 15.91 -4.44 -0.56
N LYS A 159 16.36 -4.74 -1.78
CA LYS A 159 15.53 -4.65 -2.99
C LYS A 159 14.77 -5.96 -3.24
N PRO A 160 13.58 -5.92 -3.87
CA PRO A 160 12.92 -7.15 -4.32
C PRO A 160 13.85 -7.86 -5.32
N SER A 161 14.01 -9.17 -5.16
CA SER A 161 14.74 -9.98 -6.14
C SER A 161 14.08 -9.83 -7.51
N SER A 162 14.86 -9.46 -8.53
CA SER A 162 14.41 -9.42 -9.93
C SER A 162 14.06 -10.81 -10.46
N ASP A 163 14.46 -11.87 -9.75
CA ASP A 163 14.12 -13.25 -10.06
C ASP A 163 12.71 -13.57 -9.57
N GLY A 164 11.72 -13.15 -10.36
CA GLY A 164 10.44 -13.86 -10.39
C GLY A 164 10.69 -15.31 -10.78
N PRO A 165 9.87 -16.27 -10.29
CA PRO A 165 10.09 -17.68 -10.60
C PRO A 165 10.05 -17.85 -12.12
N LEU A 166 11.18 -18.30 -12.69
CA LEU A 166 11.21 -18.90 -14.02
C LEU A 166 10.11 -19.96 -14.01
N ARG A 167 9.01 -19.69 -14.72
CA ARG A 167 8.01 -20.70 -15.03
C ARG A 167 8.74 -21.80 -15.78
N ASP A 168 8.95 -22.92 -15.10
CA ASP A 168 9.45 -24.14 -15.72
C ASP A 168 8.39 -24.59 -16.74
N GLY A 169 8.62 -24.18 -17.98
CA GLY A 169 7.77 -24.50 -19.11
C GLY A 169 7.99 -25.96 -19.51
N SER A 170 7.45 -26.89 -18.72
CA SER A 170 7.20 -28.25 -19.20
C SER A 170 5.92 -28.23 -20.04
N PRO A 171 5.98 -28.46 -21.36
CA PRO A 171 4.78 -28.59 -22.18
C PRO A 171 4.06 -29.91 -21.85
N PRO A 172 2.71 -29.94 -21.88
CA PRO A 172 1.97 -31.19 -21.70
C PRO A 172 2.17 -32.11 -22.90
N SER A 173 2.68 -33.30 -22.62
CA SER A 173 2.78 -34.43 -23.56
C SER A 173 1.38 -34.86 -24.01
N THR A 174 1.01 -34.52 -25.25
CA THR A 174 -0.21 -35.01 -25.90
C THR A 174 -0.03 -36.49 -26.27
N ALA A 175 -0.53 -37.39 -25.42
CA ALA A 175 -0.73 -38.79 -25.79
C ALA A 175 -2.01 -38.91 -26.63
N ARG A 176 -1.81 -39.25 -27.91
CA ARG A 176 -2.80 -39.55 -28.94
C ARG A 176 -3.43 -40.92 -28.63
N ALA A 177 -4.69 -40.95 -28.19
CA ALA A 177 -5.46 -42.18 -28.11
C ALA A 177 -6.07 -42.50 -29.48
N SER A 178 -5.67 -43.64 -30.02
CA SER A 178 -6.19 -44.23 -31.26
C SER A 178 -7.67 -44.58 -31.14
N SER A 179 -8.46 -44.18 -32.13
CA SER A 179 -9.82 -44.68 -32.32
C SER A 179 -9.77 -46.16 -32.73
N THR A 180 -10.54 -46.99 -32.05
CA THR A 180 -10.97 -48.31 -32.52
C THR A 180 -12.40 -48.48 -32.02
N THR A 181 -13.34 -48.46 -32.96
CA THR A 181 -14.47 -49.39 -33.18
C THR A 181 -15.35 -48.80 -34.27
#